data_AF-A0A4Q3L3F7-F1
#
_entry.id   AF-A0A4Q3L3F7-F1
#
_cell.length_a   1.000
_cell.length_b   1.000
_cell.length_c   1.000
_cell.angle_alpha   90.00
_cell.angle_beta   90.00
_cell.angle_gamma   90.00
#
_symmetry.space_group_name_H-M   'P 1'
#
loop_
_entity.id
_entity.type
_entity.pdbx_description
1 polymer ?
#
loop_
_entity_poly.entity_id
_entity_poly.type
_entity_poly.pdbx_seq_one_letter_code
_entity_poly.pdbx_strand_id
1 'polypeptide(L)'
;MLTRSQIWRLTLCCSFLGAVAASAAEVDGRATPHSTVILVTHPRADVLKHYVEMVRAGVWKVDNLQLIGIHHASESEDYSDAQAYLDREKISWISLRTLDCPLSASDVYADNKCRAQFAELVADSAGLVLNGGPDIPPALYNRPTKLLTVIETPHRHYFEVSLLANMLGTTRNRRIVPLLQTRPDYAVLGICVGMQSMNVADGGTLVQDIPSEVYGVSTVEGIMHTNPLTWHRSTAAALDPEPSVNSGVFHPIKLSAHAPSALRLLLSS
;
A
#
# COMPACT_ATOMS: atom_id res chain seq x y z
N MET A 1 -0.67 -11.20 37.12
CA MET A 1 0.67 -10.93 36.57
C MET A 1 0.95 -11.99 35.52
N LEU A 2 0.78 -11.65 34.24
CA LEU A 2 1.15 -12.48 33.09
C LEU A 2 1.90 -11.57 32.12
N THR A 3 3.08 -12.01 31.73
CA THR A 3 4.16 -11.23 31.13
C THR A 3 3.97 -11.00 29.64
N ARG A 4 4.26 -9.77 29.20
CA ARG A 4 4.34 -9.31 27.80
C ARG A 4 5.32 -10.19 26.99
N SER A 5 4.81 -10.94 26.02
CA SER A 5 5.60 -11.54 24.93
C SER A 5 4.70 -12.22 23.90
N GLN A 6 3.90 -11.43 23.17
CA GLN A 6 3.41 -11.85 21.85
C GLN A 6 3.71 -10.72 20.89
N ILE A 7 4.93 -10.81 20.35
CA ILE A 7 5.49 -9.95 19.32
C ILE A 7 4.87 -10.41 18.00
N TRP A 8 4.11 -9.52 17.37
CA TRP A 8 3.74 -9.66 15.96
C TRP A 8 5.04 -9.70 15.13
N ARG A 9 5.38 -10.87 14.59
CA ARG A 9 6.48 -11.01 13.64
C ARG A 9 6.00 -10.50 12.28
N LEU A 10 6.21 -9.21 12.00
CA LEU A 10 6.25 -8.70 10.64
C LEU A 10 7.43 -9.37 9.92
N THR A 11 7.13 -10.42 9.18
CA THR A 11 8.11 -11.07 8.29
C THR A 11 7.99 -10.40 6.93
N LEU A 12 8.95 -9.54 6.59
CA LEU A 12 9.13 -9.05 5.22
C LEU A 12 9.66 -10.21 4.38
N CYS A 13 8.78 -11.02 3.79
CA CYS A 13 9.16 -12.16 2.97
C CYS A 13 8.93 -11.85 1.49
N CYS A 14 9.97 -11.35 0.82
CA CYS A 14 10.08 -11.42 -0.64
C CYS A 14 10.41 -12.87 -1.03
N SER A 15 9.38 -13.70 -1.18
CA SER A 15 9.47 -14.96 -1.92
C SER A 15 8.07 -15.39 -2.34
N PHE A 16 7.66 -14.97 -3.54
CA PHE A 16 6.61 -15.63 -4.31
C PHE A 16 7.16 -16.96 -4.81
N LEU A 17 6.83 -18.05 -4.12
CA LEU A 17 6.86 -19.42 -4.64
C LEU A 17 6.03 -20.31 -3.68
N GLY A 18 4.78 -20.54 -4.08
CA GLY A 18 4.00 -21.76 -3.79
C GLY A 18 3.65 -22.08 -2.34
N ALA A 19 2.38 -21.82 -1.97
CA ALA A 19 1.41 -22.78 -1.43
C ALA A 19 0.41 -22.05 -0.53
N VAL A 20 -0.69 -21.59 -1.12
CA VAL A 20 -1.91 -21.35 -0.33
C VAL A 20 -2.42 -22.73 0.06
N ALA A 21 -2.18 -23.15 1.30
CA ALA A 21 -2.82 -24.34 1.84
C ALA A 21 -4.28 -23.99 2.10
N ALA A 22 -5.13 -24.26 1.12
CA ALA A 22 -6.57 -24.24 1.31
C ALA A 22 -6.92 -25.24 2.43
N SER A 23 -7.51 -24.74 3.51
CA SER A 23 -8.12 -25.57 4.55
C SER A 23 -9.23 -26.40 3.91
N ALA A 24 -9.00 -27.70 3.78
CA ALA A 24 -9.98 -28.67 3.32
C ALA A 24 -11.13 -28.78 4.34
N ALA A 25 -12.26 -28.17 4.01
CA ALA A 25 -13.55 -28.75 4.33
C ALA A 25 -14.03 -29.47 3.06
N GLU A 26 -13.75 -30.77 2.97
CA GLU A 26 -14.38 -31.63 1.97
C GLU A 26 -15.87 -31.73 2.29
N VAL A 27 -16.69 -31.05 1.49
CA VAL A 27 -18.09 -31.44 1.26
C VAL A 27 -18.30 -31.49 -0.24
N ASP A 28 -18.86 -32.61 -0.64
CA ASP A 28 -19.02 -33.17 -1.98
C ASP A 28 -19.64 -32.24 -3.05
N GLY A 29 -19.15 -32.36 -4.30
CA GLY A 29 -19.83 -31.86 -5.51
C GLY A 29 -19.29 -30.56 -6.14
N ARG A 30 -18.35 -30.69 -7.10
CA ARG A 30 -17.86 -29.66 -8.05
C ARG A 30 -17.77 -28.23 -7.48
N ALA A 31 -16.70 -27.96 -6.74
CA ALA A 31 -16.31 -26.58 -6.47
C ALA A 31 -16.10 -25.83 -7.80
N THR A 32 -16.96 -24.87 -8.11
CA THR A 32 -16.64 -23.85 -9.10
C THR A 32 -15.33 -23.20 -8.68
N PRO A 33 -14.39 -22.90 -9.60
CA PRO A 33 -13.15 -22.26 -9.19
C PRO A 33 -13.49 -20.95 -8.50
N HIS A 34 -13.30 -20.88 -7.18
CA HIS A 34 -13.52 -19.64 -6.44
C HIS A 34 -12.54 -18.61 -6.99
N SER A 35 -13.05 -17.47 -7.42
CA SER A 35 -12.22 -16.36 -7.88
C SER A 35 -11.37 -15.84 -6.72
N THR A 36 -10.09 -15.58 -6.96
CA THR A 36 -9.21 -14.94 -5.98
C THR A 36 -9.38 -13.44 -6.10
N VAL A 37 -10.15 -12.84 -5.19
CA VAL A 37 -10.41 -11.38 -5.20
C VAL A 37 -9.32 -10.65 -4.44
N ILE A 38 -8.62 -9.72 -5.11
CA ILE A 38 -7.62 -8.83 -4.51
C ILE A 38 -8.09 -7.39 -4.64
N LEU A 39 -8.09 -6.66 -3.52
CA LEU A 39 -8.41 -5.24 -3.48
C LEU A 39 -7.16 -4.41 -3.78
N VAL A 40 -7.31 -3.31 -4.52
CA VAL A 40 -6.24 -2.31 -4.69
C VAL A 40 -6.75 -0.91 -4.41
N THR A 41 -6.03 -0.10 -3.65
CA THR A 41 -6.42 1.29 -3.38
C THR A 41 -5.95 2.22 -4.50
N HIS A 42 -6.59 3.37 -4.65
CA HIS A 42 -6.17 4.40 -5.61
C HIS A 42 -6.02 3.89 -7.07
N PRO A 43 -7.11 3.35 -7.66
CA PRO A 43 -7.08 2.59 -8.90
C PRO A 43 -7.05 3.47 -10.16
N ARG A 44 -6.04 4.34 -10.28
CA ARG A 44 -5.84 5.16 -11.48
C ARG A 44 -5.49 4.31 -12.70
N ALA A 45 -5.71 4.86 -13.90
CA ALA A 45 -5.43 4.15 -15.15
C ALA A 45 -3.98 3.68 -15.29
N ASP A 46 -3.01 4.52 -14.91
CA ASP A 46 -1.57 4.19 -14.92
C ASP A 46 -1.25 3.05 -13.95
N VAL A 47 -1.84 3.08 -12.77
CA VAL A 47 -1.69 2.04 -11.75
C VAL A 47 -2.27 0.71 -12.22
N LEU A 48 -3.50 0.71 -12.75
CA LEU A 48 -4.15 -0.50 -13.26
C LEU A 48 -3.38 -1.10 -14.44
N LYS A 49 -2.82 -0.26 -15.32
CA LYS A 49 -1.96 -0.72 -16.40
C LYS A 49 -0.77 -1.51 -15.88
N HIS A 50 -0.13 -1.10 -14.79
CA HIS A 50 0.97 -1.88 -14.20
C HIS A 50 0.52 -3.28 -13.77
N TYR A 51 -0.65 -3.42 -13.15
CA TYR A 51 -1.18 -4.73 -12.78
C TYR A 51 -1.46 -5.62 -13.99
N VAL A 52 -2.05 -5.05 -15.04
CA VAL A 52 -2.31 -5.76 -16.30
C VAL A 52 -1.00 -6.24 -16.93
N GLU A 53 0.01 -5.39 -16.99
CA GLU A 53 1.32 -5.76 -17.56
C GLU A 53 2.05 -6.80 -16.70
N MET A 54 1.97 -6.73 -15.36
CA MET A 54 2.55 -7.76 -14.49
C MET A 54 1.89 -9.13 -14.69
N VAL A 55 0.57 -9.18 -14.88
CA VAL A 55 -0.16 -10.43 -15.17
C VAL A 55 0.21 -10.94 -16.57
N ARG A 56 0.22 -10.08 -17.59
CA ARG A 56 0.60 -10.42 -18.97
C ARG A 56 2.04 -10.94 -19.06
N ALA A 57 2.97 -10.32 -18.34
CA ALA A 57 4.36 -10.72 -18.26
C ALA A 57 4.58 -11.99 -17.42
N GLY A 58 3.55 -12.52 -16.77
CA GLY A 58 3.64 -13.70 -15.91
C GLY A 58 4.44 -13.46 -14.63
N VAL A 59 4.65 -12.20 -14.24
CA VAL A 59 5.30 -11.82 -12.98
C VAL A 59 4.35 -12.07 -11.81
N TRP A 60 3.06 -11.74 -11.99
CA TRP A 60 2.04 -12.01 -10.98
C TRP A 60 1.13 -13.16 -11.42
N LYS A 61 1.32 -14.33 -10.79
CA LYS A 61 0.58 -15.56 -11.08
C LYS A 61 -0.40 -15.83 -9.94
N VAL A 62 -1.68 -15.54 -10.19
CA VAL A 62 -2.79 -15.84 -9.29
C VAL A 62 -3.90 -16.49 -10.11
N ASP A 63 -4.30 -17.69 -9.72
CA ASP A 63 -5.35 -18.43 -10.42
C ASP A 63 -6.72 -17.75 -10.20
N ASN A 64 -7.46 -17.59 -11.30
CA ASN A 64 -8.79 -16.97 -11.31
C ASN A 64 -8.83 -15.60 -10.61
N LEU A 65 -7.81 -14.78 -10.83
CA LEU A 65 -7.69 -13.45 -10.25
C LEU A 65 -8.88 -12.57 -10.65
N GLN A 66 -9.44 -11.88 -9.66
CA GLN A 66 -10.30 -10.72 -9.82
C GLN A 66 -9.70 -9.57 -9.02
N LEU A 67 -9.54 -8.41 -9.64
CA LEU A 67 -8.96 -7.24 -8.99
C LEU A 67 -10.01 -6.15 -8.86
N ILE A 68 -10.23 -5.68 -7.64
CA ILE A 68 -11.21 -4.62 -7.37
C ILE A 68 -10.47 -3.36 -6.93
N GLY A 69 -10.48 -2.35 -7.81
CA GLY A 69 -10.01 -1.02 -7.49
C GLY A 69 -10.98 -0.32 -6.56
N ILE A 70 -10.57 -0.08 -5.31
CA ILE A 70 -11.40 0.59 -4.30
C ILE A 70 -10.94 2.04 -4.11
N HIS A 71 -11.89 2.94 -4.02
CA HIS A 71 -11.65 4.35 -3.72
C HIS A 71 -12.82 4.95 -2.94
N HIS A 72 -12.59 6.07 -2.26
CA HIS A 72 -13.64 6.81 -1.57
C HIS A 72 -14.28 7.85 -2.49
N ALA A 73 -15.58 8.10 -2.32
CA ALA A 73 -16.33 9.07 -3.12
C ALA A 73 -15.83 10.52 -2.96
N SER A 74 -15.18 10.85 -1.84
CA SER A 74 -14.60 12.18 -1.57
C SER A 74 -13.18 12.37 -2.11
N GLU A 75 -12.60 11.38 -2.79
CA GLU A 75 -11.33 11.59 -3.47
C GLU A 75 -11.50 12.59 -4.63
N SER A 76 -10.49 13.42 -4.84
CA SER A 76 -10.47 14.40 -5.93
C SER A 76 -10.08 13.81 -7.28
N GLU A 77 -9.62 12.55 -7.28
CA GLU A 77 -9.19 11.82 -8.49
C GLU A 77 -10.40 11.41 -9.34
N ASP A 78 -10.30 11.61 -10.65
CA ASP A 78 -11.32 11.14 -11.59
C ASP A 78 -10.97 9.74 -12.10
N TYR A 79 -11.72 8.75 -11.62
CA TYR A 79 -11.52 7.36 -12.00
C TYR A 79 -12.23 6.97 -13.31
N SER A 80 -12.87 7.92 -14.02
CA SER A 80 -13.46 7.65 -15.34
C SER A 80 -12.42 7.24 -16.37
N ASP A 81 -11.20 7.79 -16.29
CA ASP A 81 -10.08 7.40 -17.14
C ASP A 81 -9.64 5.94 -16.90
N ALA A 82 -9.71 5.49 -15.65
CA ALA A 82 -9.45 4.10 -15.30
C ALA A 82 -10.52 3.18 -15.91
N GLN A 83 -11.79 3.54 -15.83
CA GLN A 83 -12.88 2.78 -16.47
C GLN A 83 -12.71 2.76 -18.00
N ALA A 84 -12.43 3.91 -18.62
CA ALA A 84 -12.23 4.02 -20.06
C ALA A 84 -11.03 3.18 -20.55
N TYR A 85 -9.97 3.06 -19.74
CA TYR A 85 -8.86 2.14 -20.00
C TYR A 85 -9.32 0.68 -19.99
N LEU A 86 -10.07 0.24 -18.98
CA LEU A 86 -10.57 -1.13 -18.87
C LEU A 86 -11.49 -1.50 -20.05
N ASP A 87 -12.39 -0.59 -20.41
CA ASP A 87 -13.32 -0.78 -21.53
C ASP A 87 -12.59 -0.88 -22.87
N ARG A 88 -11.65 0.04 -23.12
CA ARG A 88 -10.85 0.07 -24.37
C ARG A 88 -10.02 -1.18 -24.54
N GLU A 89 -9.36 -1.63 -23.48
CA GLU A 89 -8.51 -2.83 -23.50
C GLU A 89 -9.30 -4.14 -23.30
N LYS A 90 -10.63 -4.05 -23.12
CA LYS A 90 -11.54 -5.18 -22.89
C LYS A 90 -11.13 -6.05 -21.70
N ILE A 91 -10.72 -5.40 -20.60
CA ILE A 91 -10.28 -6.07 -19.38
C ILE A 91 -11.50 -6.34 -18.50
N SER A 92 -11.89 -7.61 -18.36
CA SER A 92 -13.08 -8.03 -17.61
C SER A 92 -12.82 -8.52 -16.18
N TRP A 93 -11.55 -8.79 -15.83
CA TRP A 93 -11.16 -9.30 -14.51
C TRP A 93 -10.79 -8.18 -13.52
N ILE A 94 -10.90 -6.93 -13.93
CA ILE A 94 -10.73 -5.75 -13.08
C ILE A 94 -12.05 -4.99 -13.03
N SER A 95 -12.46 -4.55 -11.84
CA SER A 95 -13.60 -3.67 -11.64
C SER A 95 -13.28 -2.55 -10.65
N LEU A 96 -14.09 -1.49 -10.66
CA LEU A 96 -13.97 -0.38 -9.72
C LEU A 96 -15.14 -0.38 -8.73
N ARG A 97 -14.86 -0.09 -7.46
CA ARG A 97 -15.85 0.03 -6.39
C ARG A 97 -15.62 1.32 -5.62
N THR A 98 -16.60 2.21 -5.69
CA THR A 98 -16.64 3.43 -4.89
C THR A 98 -17.26 3.14 -3.52
N LEU A 99 -16.61 3.63 -2.47
CA LEU A 99 -17.14 3.66 -1.13
C LEU A 99 -17.71 5.05 -0.85
N ASP A 100 -19.01 5.10 -0.58
CA ASP A 100 -19.72 6.34 -0.25
C ASP A 100 -20.25 6.22 1.19
N CYS A 101 -19.41 6.62 2.13
CA CYS A 101 -19.70 6.64 3.54
C CYS A 101 -19.12 7.93 4.14
N PRO A 102 -19.78 8.58 5.10
CA PRO A 102 -19.21 9.78 5.70
C PRO A 102 -17.87 9.48 6.39
N LEU A 103 -16.80 10.15 5.95
CA LEU A 103 -15.46 10.03 6.51
C LEU A 103 -14.71 11.36 6.46
N SER A 104 -14.14 11.74 7.61
CA SER A 104 -13.34 12.96 7.77
C SER A 104 -12.04 12.65 8.51
N ALA A 105 -11.12 13.62 8.56
CA ALA A 105 -9.86 13.49 9.28
C ALA A 105 -10.04 13.13 10.77
N SER A 106 -11.11 13.62 11.42
CA SER A 106 -11.36 13.36 12.85
C SER A 106 -11.89 11.95 13.12
N ASP A 107 -12.43 11.28 12.11
CA ASP A 107 -13.16 10.01 12.26
C ASP A 107 -12.36 8.79 11.80
N VAL A 108 -11.15 9.00 11.31
CA VAL A 108 -10.26 7.96 10.76
C VAL A 108 -10.01 6.83 11.76
N TYR A 109 -9.82 7.15 13.04
CA TYR A 109 -9.58 6.15 14.11
C TYR A 109 -10.84 5.83 14.92
N ALA A 110 -12.02 6.19 14.43
CA ALA A 110 -13.30 5.89 15.08
C ALA A 110 -13.95 4.63 14.49
N ASP A 111 -14.94 4.11 15.21
CA ASP A 111 -15.94 3.21 14.61
C ASP A 111 -16.89 4.05 13.75
N ASN A 112 -16.39 4.46 12.58
CA ASN A 112 -17.06 5.39 11.69
C ASN A 112 -18.06 4.68 10.77
N LYS A 113 -18.81 5.48 10.00
CA LYS A 113 -19.90 4.98 9.14
C LYS A 113 -19.41 4.12 7.96
N CYS A 114 -18.11 4.05 7.70
CA CYS A 114 -17.54 3.19 6.67
C CYS A 114 -17.32 1.75 7.13
N ARG A 115 -17.38 1.45 8.43
CA ARG A 115 -17.01 0.12 8.96
C ARG A 115 -17.80 -1.03 8.34
N ALA A 116 -19.08 -0.84 8.04
CA ALA A 116 -19.90 -1.86 7.38
C ALA A 116 -19.37 -2.20 5.98
N GLN A 117 -19.06 -1.19 5.16
CA GLN A 117 -18.47 -1.38 3.83
C GLN A 117 -17.06 -1.99 3.92
N PHE A 118 -16.26 -1.63 4.94
CA PHE A 118 -14.96 -2.26 5.17
C PHE A 118 -15.10 -3.76 5.52
N ALA A 119 -16.09 -4.12 6.32
CA ALA A 119 -16.35 -5.52 6.68
C ALA A 119 -16.74 -6.35 5.45
N GLU A 120 -17.58 -5.80 4.56
CA GLU A 120 -17.91 -6.43 3.27
C GLU A 120 -16.67 -6.64 2.40
N LEU A 121 -15.85 -5.59 2.23
CA LEU A 121 -14.59 -5.70 1.47
C LEU A 121 -13.70 -6.83 1.99
N VAL A 122 -13.53 -6.92 3.32
CA VAL A 122 -12.72 -7.96 3.97
C VAL A 122 -13.34 -9.35 3.81
N ALA A 123 -14.66 -9.47 3.89
CA ALA A 123 -15.36 -10.73 3.73
C ALA A 123 -15.21 -11.30 2.31
N ASP A 124 -15.33 -10.42 1.30
CA ASP A 124 -15.41 -10.76 -0.12
C ASP A 124 -14.04 -10.79 -0.83
N SER A 125 -12.93 -10.63 -0.08
CA SER A 125 -11.58 -10.62 -0.67
C SER A 125 -10.56 -11.48 0.07
N ALA A 126 -9.49 -11.82 -0.63
CA ALA A 126 -8.37 -12.60 -0.12
C ALA A 126 -7.18 -11.72 0.31
N GLY A 127 -7.10 -10.49 -0.19
CA GLY A 127 -5.99 -9.60 0.12
C GLY A 127 -6.19 -8.16 -0.34
N LEU A 128 -5.33 -7.27 0.14
CA LEU A 128 -5.32 -5.84 -0.14
C LEU A 128 -3.92 -5.38 -0.55
N VAL A 129 -3.83 -4.60 -1.62
CA VAL A 129 -2.62 -3.88 -2.02
C VAL A 129 -2.85 -2.37 -1.91
N LEU A 130 -2.02 -1.69 -1.14
CA LEU A 130 -2.00 -0.22 -1.05
C LEU A 130 -0.87 0.34 -1.91
N ASN A 131 -1.25 1.17 -2.87
CA ASN A 131 -0.32 1.75 -3.83
C ASN A 131 0.48 2.92 -3.24
N GLY A 132 1.56 3.31 -3.93
CA GLY A 132 2.33 4.52 -3.59
C GLY A 132 1.55 5.81 -3.83
N GLY A 133 2.14 6.95 -3.51
CA GLY A 133 1.44 8.23 -3.64
C GLY A 133 2.17 9.42 -3.01
N PRO A 134 1.47 10.56 -2.89
CA PRO A 134 1.93 11.76 -2.18
C PRO A 134 1.92 11.56 -0.66
N ASP A 135 2.39 12.58 0.09
CA ASP A 135 2.61 12.47 1.53
C ASP A 135 1.29 12.36 2.31
N ILE A 136 1.31 11.50 3.34
CA ILE A 136 0.19 11.36 4.29
C ILE A 136 0.06 12.64 5.13
N PRO A 137 -1.14 13.23 5.26
CA PRO A 137 -1.37 14.40 6.09
C PRO A 137 -0.84 14.21 7.52
N PRO A 138 0.10 15.05 8.01
CA PRO A 138 0.69 14.89 9.34
C PRO A 138 -0.29 14.95 10.50
N ALA A 139 -1.44 15.61 10.30
CA ALA A 139 -2.57 15.58 11.23
C ALA A 139 -3.06 14.14 11.52
N LEU A 140 -3.00 13.24 10.54
CA LEU A 140 -3.34 11.83 10.74
C LEU A 140 -2.35 11.08 11.62
N TYR A 141 -1.22 11.68 11.99
CA TYR A 141 -0.32 11.15 13.01
C TYR A 141 0.11 12.16 14.07
N ASN A 142 -0.77 13.13 14.36
CA ASN A 142 -0.63 14.10 15.45
C ASN A 142 0.67 14.92 15.38
N ARG A 143 1.09 15.30 14.17
CA ARG A 143 2.26 16.15 13.95
C ARG A 143 1.88 17.42 13.19
N PRO A 144 2.55 18.54 13.47
CA PRO A 144 2.45 19.73 12.62
C PRO A 144 3.03 19.42 11.23
N THR A 145 2.45 20.04 10.21
CA THR A 145 2.90 19.90 8.83
C THR A 145 4.17 20.71 8.60
N LYS A 146 5.20 20.07 8.03
CA LYS A 146 6.43 20.76 7.62
C LYS A 146 6.26 21.45 6.29
N LEU A 147 7.09 22.47 6.04
CA LEU A 147 7.07 23.26 4.82
C LEU A 147 7.28 22.43 3.53
N LEU A 148 8.00 21.31 3.63
CA LEU A 148 8.31 20.44 2.49
C LEU A 148 7.36 19.25 2.33
N THR A 149 6.36 19.12 3.19
CA THR A 149 5.36 18.05 3.09
C THR A 149 4.35 18.38 1.98
N VAL A 150 4.17 17.44 1.04
CA VAL A 150 3.34 17.62 -0.15
C VAL A 150 2.07 16.76 -0.03
N ILE A 151 0.99 17.40 0.39
CA ILE A 151 -0.33 16.76 0.56
C ILE A 151 -1.19 17.06 -0.67
N GLU A 152 -1.41 16.06 -1.52
CA GLU A 152 -2.24 16.20 -2.73
C GLU A 152 -3.59 15.46 -2.62
N THR A 153 -3.61 14.28 -1.98
CA THR A 153 -4.80 13.41 -1.93
C THR A 153 -5.25 13.13 -0.48
N PRO A 154 -5.67 14.14 0.31
CA PRO A 154 -5.97 13.94 1.73
C PRO A 154 -7.10 12.94 1.97
N HIS A 155 -8.18 12.97 1.17
CA HIS A 155 -9.32 12.06 1.31
C HIS A 155 -8.97 10.59 1.04
N ARG A 156 -8.04 10.35 0.10
CA ARG A 156 -7.45 9.01 -0.11
C ARG A 156 -6.80 8.52 1.18
N HIS A 157 -5.98 9.35 1.83
CA HIS A 157 -5.32 8.97 3.08
C HIS A 157 -6.29 8.80 4.24
N TYR A 158 -7.37 9.60 4.33
CA TYR A 158 -8.42 9.39 5.33
C TYR A 158 -9.05 8.00 5.16
N PHE A 159 -9.39 7.65 3.92
CA PHE A 159 -9.93 6.35 3.58
C PHE A 159 -8.95 5.20 3.87
N GLU A 160 -7.74 5.24 3.31
CA GLU A 160 -6.76 4.16 3.46
C GLU A 160 -6.37 3.91 4.93
N VAL A 161 -6.11 4.98 5.69
CA VAL A 161 -5.75 4.86 7.11
C VAL A 161 -6.94 4.35 7.93
N SER A 162 -8.16 4.79 7.63
CA SER A 162 -9.39 4.35 8.31
C SER A 162 -9.69 2.87 8.04
N LEU A 163 -9.58 2.45 6.78
CA LEU A 163 -9.70 1.06 6.35
C LEU A 163 -8.70 0.18 7.09
N LEU A 164 -7.41 0.56 7.07
CA LEU A 164 -6.35 -0.19 7.75
C LEU A 164 -6.52 -0.22 9.28
N ALA A 165 -6.91 0.88 9.91
CA ALA A 165 -7.15 0.92 11.35
C ALA A 165 -8.30 -0.01 11.77
N ASN A 166 -9.33 -0.13 10.93
CA ASN A 166 -10.43 -1.08 11.13
C ASN A 166 -10.04 -2.54 10.82
N MET A 167 -9.19 -2.77 9.81
CA MET A 167 -8.72 -4.09 9.42
C MET A 167 -7.73 -4.69 10.42
N LEU A 168 -6.67 -3.95 10.75
CA LEU A 168 -5.54 -4.39 11.58
C LEU A 168 -5.77 -4.14 13.08
N GLY A 169 -6.64 -3.19 13.41
CA GLY A 169 -6.66 -2.57 14.73
C GLY A 169 -5.72 -1.37 14.80
N THR A 170 -5.85 -0.59 15.88
CA THR A 170 -5.04 0.60 16.07
C THR A 170 -4.78 0.85 17.55
N THR A 171 -3.57 1.28 17.89
CA THR A 171 -3.25 1.71 19.26
C THR A 171 -3.97 2.99 19.67
N ARG A 172 -4.47 3.79 18.71
CA ARG A 172 -5.16 5.06 18.96
C ARG A 172 -6.60 4.90 19.41
N ASN A 173 -7.21 3.76 19.09
CA ASN A 173 -8.54 3.41 19.57
C ASN A 173 -8.65 1.90 19.74
N ARG A 174 -8.31 1.44 20.94
CA ARG A 174 -8.35 0.01 21.31
C ARG A 174 -9.76 -0.59 21.37
N ARG A 175 -10.82 0.21 21.17
CA ARG A 175 -12.19 -0.29 21.07
C ARG A 175 -12.51 -0.83 19.68
N ILE A 176 -11.72 -0.47 18.66
CA ILE A 176 -11.88 -1.03 17.32
C ILE A 176 -11.47 -2.50 17.38
N VAL A 177 -12.43 -3.37 17.06
CA VAL A 177 -12.18 -4.80 16.89
C VAL A 177 -11.65 -5.02 15.48
N PRO A 178 -10.42 -5.56 15.30
CA PRO A 178 -9.84 -5.76 13.98
C PRO A 178 -10.70 -6.69 13.11
N LEU A 179 -11.02 -6.27 11.89
CA LEU A 179 -11.79 -7.10 10.95
C LEU A 179 -11.00 -8.35 10.53
N LEU A 180 -9.67 -8.27 10.48
CA LEU A 180 -8.81 -9.40 10.12
C LEU A 180 -8.61 -10.43 11.23
N GLN A 181 -9.13 -10.20 12.45
CA GLN A 181 -8.99 -11.17 13.54
C GLN A 181 -9.60 -12.55 13.18
N THR A 182 -10.59 -12.58 12.29
CA THR A 182 -11.24 -13.81 11.81
C THR A 182 -10.70 -14.29 10.46
N ARG A 183 -9.68 -13.63 9.90
CA ARG A 183 -9.08 -13.92 8.59
C ARG A 183 -7.55 -13.94 8.65
N PRO A 184 -6.94 -14.93 9.33
CA PRO A 184 -5.49 -14.99 9.51
C PRO A 184 -4.70 -15.12 8.20
N ASP A 185 -5.33 -15.62 7.13
CA ASP A 185 -4.70 -15.80 5.81
C ASP A 185 -4.83 -14.58 4.90
N TYR A 186 -5.46 -13.49 5.36
CA TYR A 186 -5.64 -12.28 4.57
C TYR A 186 -4.33 -11.49 4.45
N ALA A 187 -3.81 -11.36 3.23
CA ALA A 187 -2.56 -10.65 2.99
C ALA A 187 -2.78 -9.14 2.75
N VAL A 188 -1.97 -8.31 3.39
CA VAL A 188 -1.92 -6.86 3.14
C VAL A 188 -0.52 -6.48 2.66
N LEU A 189 -0.43 -5.87 1.48
CA LEU A 189 0.81 -5.37 0.89
C LEU A 189 0.76 -3.85 0.78
N GLY A 190 1.67 -3.15 1.47
CA GLY A 190 1.84 -1.71 1.34
C GLY A 190 3.07 -1.35 0.51
N ILE A 191 2.90 -0.58 -0.56
CA ILE A 191 3.99 -0.13 -1.44
C ILE A 191 4.25 1.36 -1.20
N CYS A 192 5.48 1.73 -0.82
CA CYS A 192 5.88 3.11 -0.55
C CYS A 192 4.95 3.78 0.49
N VAL A 193 4.05 4.66 0.07
CA VAL A 193 3.05 5.24 0.96
C VAL A 193 2.12 4.18 1.56
N GLY A 194 1.84 3.08 0.87
CA GLY A 194 1.04 1.98 1.44
C GLY A 194 1.62 1.42 2.74
N MET A 195 2.94 1.22 2.83
CA MET A 195 3.57 0.76 4.09
C MET A 195 3.59 1.85 5.16
N GLN A 196 3.66 3.13 4.74
CA GLN A 196 3.56 4.26 5.66
C GLN A 196 2.13 4.37 6.24
N SER A 197 1.09 4.16 5.42
CA SER A 197 -0.30 4.11 5.81
C SER A 197 -0.55 3.01 6.86
N MET A 198 0.08 1.83 6.70
CA MET A 198 0.02 0.76 7.70
C MET A 198 0.61 1.19 9.05
N ASN A 199 1.80 1.80 9.05
CA ASN A 199 2.42 2.32 10.27
C ASN A 199 1.57 3.40 10.95
N VAL A 200 1.04 4.34 10.16
CA VAL A 200 0.18 5.42 10.67
C VAL A 200 -1.13 4.85 11.24
N ALA A 201 -1.76 3.91 10.54
CA ALA A 201 -3.00 3.26 10.96
C ALA A 201 -2.85 2.51 12.29
N ASP A 202 -1.76 1.76 12.49
CA ASP A 202 -1.46 1.09 13.76
C ASP A 202 -1.18 2.10 14.90
N GLY A 203 -0.88 3.35 14.55
CA GLY A 203 -0.77 4.48 15.46
C GLY A 203 0.62 5.12 15.52
N GLY A 204 1.56 4.65 14.70
CA GLY A 204 2.89 5.21 14.54
C GLY A 204 2.91 6.61 13.91
N THR A 205 4.12 7.12 13.70
CA THR A 205 4.41 8.43 13.11
C THR A 205 5.37 8.31 11.94
N LEU A 206 5.52 9.38 11.15
CA LEU A 206 6.47 9.44 10.03
C LEU A 206 7.50 10.55 10.23
N VAL A 207 8.66 10.34 9.62
CA VAL A 207 9.61 11.42 9.28
C VAL A 207 9.07 12.09 8.02
N GLN A 208 8.83 13.40 8.07
CA GLN A 208 8.26 14.18 6.97
C GLN A 208 9.32 14.62 5.97
N ASP A 209 10.52 14.93 6.44
CA ASP A 209 11.64 15.33 5.59
C ASP A 209 12.94 14.69 6.07
N ILE A 210 13.36 13.63 5.40
CA ILE A 210 14.56 12.86 5.79
C ILE A 210 15.82 13.73 5.83
N PRO A 211 16.13 14.57 4.81
CA PRO A 211 17.29 15.46 4.85
C PRO A 211 17.38 16.31 6.12
N SER A 212 16.35 17.07 6.47
CA SER A 212 16.41 17.96 7.63
C SER A 212 16.27 17.24 8.96
N GLU A 213 15.47 16.18 9.03
CA GLU A 213 15.17 15.50 10.31
C GLU A 213 16.20 14.47 10.71
N VAL A 214 16.81 13.80 9.73
CA VAL A 214 17.74 12.69 9.99
C VAL A 214 19.19 13.14 9.79
N TYR A 215 19.45 13.97 8.78
CA TYR A 215 20.81 14.40 8.45
C TYR A 215 21.13 15.83 8.89
N GLY A 216 20.13 16.61 9.31
CA GLY A 216 20.32 18.01 9.70
C GLY A 216 20.63 18.93 8.51
N VAL A 217 20.19 18.56 7.31
CA VAL A 217 20.50 19.27 6.05
C VAL A 217 19.22 19.78 5.41
N SER A 218 19.19 21.05 5.01
CA SER A 218 17.99 21.69 4.44
C SER A 218 18.20 22.30 3.05
N THR A 219 19.35 22.07 2.41
CA THR A 219 19.66 22.57 1.06
C THR A 219 20.18 21.45 0.16
N VAL A 220 20.05 21.64 -1.16
CA VAL A 220 20.54 20.66 -2.14
C VAL A 220 22.07 20.59 -2.11
N GLU A 221 22.73 21.73 -2.00
CA GLU A 221 24.19 21.81 -1.86
C GLU A 221 24.66 21.13 -0.58
N GLY A 222 23.89 21.27 0.51
CA GLY A 222 24.19 20.58 1.77
C GLY A 222 24.13 19.06 1.62
N ILE A 223 23.13 18.51 0.91
CA ILE A 223 23.03 17.05 0.76
C ILE A 223 24.17 16.52 -0.12
N MET A 224 24.66 17.31 -1.09
CA MET A 224 25.82 16.95 -1.92
C MET A 224 27.11 16.74 -1.12
N HIS A 225 27.21 17.32 0.09
CA HIS A 225 28.33 17.11 1.00
C HIS A 225 28.13 15.92 1.95
N THR A 226 27.02 15.18 1.84
CA THR A 226 26.76 13.96 2.62
C THR A 226 27.20 12.70 1.85
N ASN A 227 27.13 11.54 2.51
CA ASN A 227 27.38 10.26 1.86
C ASN A 227 26.35 10.03 0.73
N PRO A 228 26.75 9.73 -0.52
CA PRO A 228 25.80 9.45 -1.61
C PRO A 228 24.75 8.38 -1.29
N LEU A 229 25.05 7.45 -0.37
CA LEU A 229 24.09 6.45 0.09
C LEU A 229 22.93 7.02 0.92
N THR A 230 23.01 8.28 1.36
CA THR A 230 21.94 9.00 2.07
C THR A 230 21.13 9.91 1.14
N TRP A 231 21.41 9.91 -0.17
CA TRP A 231 20.65 10.69 -1.13
C TRP A 231 19.40 9.91 -1.51
N HIS A 232 18.22 10.51 -1.34
CA HIS A 232 16.92 9.88 -1.65
C HIS A 232 16.20 10.57 -2.82
N ARG A 233 16.85 11.57 -3.41
CA ARG A 233 16.44 12.30 -4.60
C ARG A 233 17.69 12.73 -5.36
N SER A 234 17.60 12.81 -6.68
CA SER A 234 18.65 13.32 -7.54
C SER A 234 18.90 14.80 -7.25
N THR A 235 20.11 15.12 -6.81
CA THR A 235 20.56 16.51 -6.61
C THR A 235 20.72 17.24 -7.94
N ALA A 236 21.16 16.53 -8.98
CA ALA A 236 21.23 17.05 -10.34
C ALA A 236 19.85 17.49 -10.85
N ALA A 237 18.84 16.63 -10.71
CA ALA A 237 17.47 16.98 -11.12
C ALA A 237 16.89 18.17 -10.34
N ALA A 238 17.37 18.40 -9.11
CA ALA A 238 16.91 19.52 -8.29
C ALA A 238 17.59 20.86 -8.67
N LEU A 239 18.85 20.82 -9.12
CA LEU A 239 19.60 22.03 -9.51
C LEU A 239 19.41 22.38 -10.99
N ASP A 240 19.21 21.36 -11.83
CA ASP A 240 19.07 21.48 -13.28
C ASP A 240 17.95 20.55 -13.79
N PRO A 241 16.68 20.97 -13.64
CA PRO A 241 15.52 20.13 -13.93
C PRO A 241 15.26 20.02 -15.44
N GLU A 242 16.06 19.22 -16.13
CA GLU A 242 15.85 18.83 -17.53
C GLU A 242 14.98 17.56 -17.62
N PRO A 243 14.07 17.43 -18.61
CA PRO A 243 13.21 16.25 -18.75
C PRO A 243 13.96 14.91 -18.89
N SER A 244 15.22 14.97 -19.33
CA SER A 244 16.09 13.80 -19.49
C SER A 244 16.76 13.35 -18.20
N VAL A 245 16.74 14.17 -17.14
CA VAL A 245 17.42 13.88 -15.87
C VAL A 245 16.46 13.16 -14.92
N ASN A 246 16.82 11.94 -14.55
CA ASN A 246 16.03 11.16 -13.59
C ASN A 246 16.03 11.82 -12.21
N SER A 247 14.84 11.99 -11.62
CA SER A 247 14.66 12.50 -10.26
C SER A 247 14.97 11.45 -9.18
N GLY A 248 14.92 10.16 -9.54
CA GLY A 248 15.23 9.05 -8.65
C GLY A 248 16.72 8.78 -8.50
N VAL A 249 17.07 8.12 -7.40
CA VAL A 249 18.41 7.62 -7.10
C VAL A 249 18.32 6.14 -6.75
N PHE A 250 19.28 5.35 -7.23
CA PHE A 250 19.33 3.93 -6.95
C PHE A 250 20.26 3.68 -5.76
N HIS A 251 19.72 2.99 -4.74
CA HIS A 251 20.53 2.53 -3.64
C HIS A 251 21.04 1.11 -3.92
N PRO A 252 22.33 0.83 -3.62
CA PRO A 252 22.83 -0.53 -3.71
C PRO A 252 22.12 -1.40 -2.68
N ILE A 253 21.56 -2.52 -3.14
CA ILE A 253 20.98 -3.53 -2.26
C ILE A 253 22.06 -4.55 -1.89
N LYS A 254 22.23 -4.81 -0.59
CA LYS A 254 23.09 -5.90 -0.11
C LYS A 254 22.24 -7.16 0.05
N LEU A 255 22.43 -8.12 -0.85
CA LEU A 255 21.80 -9.43 -0.70
C LEU A 255 22.46 -10.18 0.46
N SER A 256 21.64 -10.68 1.39
CA SER A 256 22.15 -11.55 2.44
C SER A 256 22.56 -12.90 1.83
N ALA A 257 23.47 -13.63 2.50
CA ALA A 257 23.88 -14.96 2.03
C ALA A 257 22.69 -15.94 1.89
N HIS A 258 21.59 -15.67 2.60
CA HIS A 258 20.35 -16.44 2.64
C HIS A 258 19.28 -15.91 1.67
N ALA A 259 19.61 -14.94 0.80
CA ALA A 259 18.68 -14.46 -0.21
C ALA A 259 18.26 -15.63 -1.13
N PRO A 260 16.95 -15.82 -1.39
CA PRO A 260 16.45 -16.91 -2.22
C PRO A 260 17.16 -16.96 -3.59
N SER A 261 17.46 -18.17 -4.07
CA SER A 261 18.21 -18.41 -5.31
C SER A 261 17.63 -17.69 -6.55
N ALA A 262 16.33 -17.42 -6.54
CA ALA A 262 15.64 -16.68 -7.60
C ALA A 262 16.16 -15.24 -7.80
N LEU A 263 16.65 -14.58 -6.74
CA LEU A 263 17.25 -13.24 -6.86
C LEU A 263 18.66 -13.26 -7.47
N ARG A 264 19.37 -14.40 -7.41
CA ARG A 264 20.70 -14.55 -8.02
C ARG A 264 20.64 -14.71 -9.55
N LEU A 265 19.51 -15.19 -10.08
CA LEU A 265 19.29 -15.36 -11.52
C LEU A 265 19.09 -14.04 -12.28
N LEU A 266 18.64 -12.98 -11.61
CA LEU A 266 18.43 -11.66 -12.22
C LEU A 266 19.72 -10.86 -12.44
N LEU A 267 20.86 -11.34 -11.92
CA LEU A 267 22.14 -10.64 -11.97
C LEU A 267 23.22 -11.42 -12.74
N SER A 268 22.85 -12.52 -13.40
CA SER A 268 23.77 -13.35 -14.20
C SER A 268 23.60 -13.15 -15.71
N SER A 269 23.17 -11.97 -16.15
CA SER A 269 23.19 -11.56 -17.57
C SER A 269 24.33 -10.57 -17.80
#